data_AF-A0A916VKD7-F1
#
_entry.id   AF-A0A916VKD7-F1
#
_cell.length_a   1.000
_cell.length_b   1.000
_cell.length_c   1.000
_cell.angle_alpha   90.00
_cell.angle_beta   90.00
_cell.angle_gamma   90.00
#
_symmetry.space_group_name_H-M   'P 1'
#
loop_
_entity.id
_entity.type
_entity.pdbx_description
1 polymer ?
#
loop_
_entity_poly.entity_id
_entity_poly.type
_entity_poly.pdbx_seq_one_letter_code
_entity_poly.pdbx_strand_id
1 'polypeptide(L)'
;MKKRLTKIELFKQAMNFSAGHFTIFSDSERENLHGHSFSVYVMFEAEVMENGTAFNYGIYKKIIFDTCQLVDEVVLLPLKSPYLRIE
;
A
#
# COMPACT_ATOMS: atom_id res chain seq x y z
N MET A 1 -8.69 -3.39 34.34
CA MET A 1 -7.31 -2.96 33.99
C MET A 1 -7.38 -1.92 32.90
N LYS A 2 -6.50 -0.90 32.89
CA LYS A 2 -6.51 0.14 31.84
C LYS A 2 -6.08 -0.49 30.52
N LYS A 3 -6.84 -0.29 29.44
CA LYS A 3 -6.48 -0.76 28.10
C LYS A 3 -5.13 -0.16 27.71
N ARG A 4 -4.15 -1.00 27.38
CA ARG A 4 -2.82 -0.56 26.93
C ARG A 4 -2.77 -0.60 25.42
N LEU A 5 -2.65 0.55 24.78
CA LEU A 5 -2.42 0.62 23.34
C LEU A 5 -0.93 0.45 23.02
N THR A 6 -0.65 -0.13 21.86
CA THR A 6 0.69 -0.25 21.28
C THR A 6 0.65 0.03 19.79
N LYS A 7 1.82 0.33 19.21
CA LYS A 7 2.01 0.50 17.77
C LYS A 7 2.90 -0.60 17.23
N ILE A 8 2.47 -1.22 16.13
CA ILE A 8 3.24 -2.23 15.41
C ILE A 8 3.48 -1.73 14.00
N GLU A 9 4.74 -1.64 13.61
CA GLU A 9 5.16 -1.15 12.30
C GLU A 9 5.67 -2.33 11.45
N LEU A 10 5.13 -2.44 10.25
CA LEU A 10 5.54 -3.41 9.24
C LEU A 10 6.18 -2.67 8.08
N PHE A 11 7.48 -2.87 7.95
CA PHE A 11 8.28 -2.42 6.82
C PHE A 11 9.32 -3.50 6.52
N LYS A 12 9.11 -4.24 5.44
CA LYS A 12 9.97 -5.34 5.04
C LYS A 12 10.36 -5.17 3.58
N GLN A 13 11.55 -5.64 3.24
CA GLN A 13 12.03 -5.59 1.87
C GLN A 13 11.01 -6.20 0.90
N ALA A 14 10.39 -7.34 1.23
CA ALA A 14 9.37 -7.98 0.37
C ALA A 14 8.04 -7.19 0.23
N MET A 15 7.84 -6.09 0.97
CA MET A 15 6.66 -5.22 0.86
C MET A 15 6.95 -4.10 -0.15
N ASN A 16 7.28 -4.49 -1.37
CA ASN A 16 7.58 -3.58 -2.47
C ASN A 16 6.92 -4.07 -3.76
N PHE A 17 6.73 -3.17 -4.72
CA PHE A 17 6.32 -3.50 -6.08
C PHE A 17 6.88 -2.44 -7.04
N SER A 18 7.14 -2.81 -8.28
CA SER A 18 7.56 -1.89 -9.33
C SER A 18 6.43 -1.71 -10.34
N ALA A 19 6.03 -0.47 -10.58
CA ALA A 19 4.93 -0.18 -11.49
C ALA A 19 5.18 1.06 -12.33
N GLY A 20 4.67 1.03 -13.56
CA GLY A 20 4.55 2.21 -14.41
C GLY A 20 3.33 3.04 -13.99
N HIS A 21 3.41 4.36 -14.12
CA HIS A 21 2.27 5.25 -13.87
C HIS A 21 2.47 6.62 -14.52
N PHE A 22 1.44 7.44 -14.45
CA PHE A 22 1.47 8.87 -14.77
C PHE A 22 0.38 9.57 -13.95
N THR A 23 0.64 10.81 -13.54
CA THR A 23 -0.37 11.64 -12.86
C THR A 23 -1.08 12.53 -13.87
N ILE A 24 -2.42 12.58 -13.81
CA ILE A 24 -3.23 13.53 -14.57
C ILE A 24 -3.64 14.67 -13.62
N PHE A 25 -3.35 15.92 -13.98
CA PHE A 25 -3.67 17.10 -13.17
C PHE A 25 -4.96 17.79 -13.64
N SER A 26 -5.21 17.78 -14.96
CA SER A 26 -6.39 18.39 -15.58
C SER A 26 -6.74 17.69 -16.91
N ASP A 27 -7.68 18.27 -17.67
CA ASP A 27 -8.02 17.84 -19.03
C ASP A 27 -6.90 18.07 -20.05
N SER A 28 -5.91 18.90 -19.69
CA SER A 28 -4.85 19.39 -20.58
C SER A 28 -3.43 19.20 -20.03
N GLU A 29 -3.28 18.83 -18.76
CA GLU A 29 -1.99 18.69 -18.09
C GLU A 29 -1.84 17.33 -17.39
N ARG A 30 -0.72 16.66 -17.66
CA ARG A 30 -0.32 15.39 -17.02
C ARG A 30 1.21 15.22 -17.05
N GLU A 31 1.71 14.36 -16.18
CA GLU A 31 3.08 13.87 -16.26
C GLU A 31 3.29 12.95 -17.46
N ASN A 32 4.55 12.80 -17.88
CA ASN A 32 4.95 11.73 -18.81
C ASN A 32 4.88 10.36 -18.13
N LEU A 33 4.63 9.32 -18.93
CA LEU A 33 4.67 7.94 -18.44
C LEU A 33 6.09 7.61 -17.93
N HIS A 34 6.17 7.12 -16.72
CA HIS A 34 7.41 6.65 -16.08
C HIS A 34 7.07 5.53 -15.10
N GLY A 35 8.03 5.10 -14.28
CA GLY A 35 7.78 4.09 -13.26
C GLY A 35 8.61 4.30 -12.00
N HIS A 36 8.24 3.60 -10.95
CA HIS A 36 8.94 3.60 -9.66
C HIS A 36 8.98 2.20 -9.07
N SER A 37 9.95 1.98 -8.19
CA SER A 37 9.90 0.89 -7.22
C SER A 37 9.29 1.41 -5.92
N PHE A 38 8.01 1.12 -5.72
CA PHE A 38 7.24 1.53 -4.56
C PHE A 38 7.53 0.61 -3.37
N SER A 39 7.59 1.18 -2.17
CA SER A 39 7.68 0.42 -0.92
C SER A 39 6.49 0.73 -0.03
N VAL A 40 5.92 -0.31 0.58
CA VAL A 40 4.73 -0.20 1.43
C VAL A 40 5.13 -0.29 2.90
N TYR A 41 4.80 0.76 3.65
CA TYR A 41 4.90 0.83 5.10
C TYR A 41 3.51 0.81 5.70
N VAL A 42 3.30 0.00 6.74
CA VAL A 42 2.01 -0.06 7.46
C VAL A 42 2.25 0.05 8.96
N MET A 43 1.45 0.88 9.63
CA MET A 43 1.45 1.02 11.08
C MET A 43 0.06 0.68 11.62
N PHE A 44 0.03 -0.20 12.61
CA PHE A 44 -1.18 -0.59 13.32
C PHE A 44 -1.14 -0.03 14.74
N GLU A 45 -2.22 0.61 15.16
CA GLU A 45 -2.49 0.86 16.57
C GLU A 45 -3.45 -0.20 17.09
N ALA A 46 -3.07 -0.90 18.16
CA ALA A 46 -3.83 -2.02 18.69
C ALA A 46 -3.77 -2.10 20.22
N GLU A 47 -4.81 -2.68 20.81
CA GLU A 47 -4.85 -3.00 22.23
C GLU A 47 -3.99 -4.23 22.53
N VAL A 48 -3.20 -4.18 23.61
CA VAL A 48 -2.51 -5.35 24.13
C VAL A 48 -3.48 -6.17 24.97
N MET A 49 -3.73 -7.40 24.52
CA MET A 49 -4.60 -8.36 25.18
C MET A 49 -3.97 -8.88 26.49
N GLU A 50 -4.77 -9.56 27.30
CA GLU A 50 -4.36 -10.13 28.59
C GLU A 50 -3.18 -11.10 28.47
N ASN A 51 -3.06 -11.80 27.33
CA ASN A 51 -1.94 -12.70 27.04
C ASN A 51 -0.63 -11.98 26.65
N GLY A 52 -0.61 -10.64 26.72
CA GLY A 52 0.57 -9.82 26.43
C GLY A 52 0.82 -9.55 24.94
N THR A 53 -0.03 -10.05 24.04
CA THR A 53 0.09 -9.84 22.59
C THR A 53 -0.97 -8.86 22.08
N ALA A 54 -0.71 -8.19 20.95
CA ALA A 54 -1.70 -7.32 20.31
C ALA A 54 -2.53 -8.10 19.27
N PHE A 55 -1.86 -8.68 18.26
CA PHE A 55 -2.48 -9.51 17.23
C PHE A 55 -1.40 -10.29 16.46
N ASN A 56 -1.82 -11.25 15.63
CA ASN A 56 -0.92 -11.96 14.71
C ASN A 56 -0.61 -11.10 13.48
N TYR A 57 0.50 -10.36 13.52
CA TYR A 57 0.97 -9.55 12.40
C TYR A 57 1.39 -10.35 11.16
N GLY A 58 1.57 -11.68 11.27
CA GLY A 58 1.89 -12.55 10.14
C GLY A 58 0.78 -12.58 9.09
N ILE A 59 -0.49 -12.52 9.52
CA ILE A 59 -1.65 -12.43 8.63
C ILE A 59 -1.56 -11.16 7.78
N TYR A 60 -1.28 -10.02 8.42
CA TYR A 60 -1.16 -8.74 7.73
C TYR A 60 0.06 -8.65 6.84
N LYS A 61 1.20 -9.25 7.22
CA LYS A 61 2.37 -9.37 6.33
C LYS A 61 2.01 -10.07 5.03
N LYS A 62 1.25 -11.18 5.11
CA LYS A 62 0.80 -11.91 3.92
C LYS A 62 -0.15 -11.07 3.07
N ILE A 63 -1.15 -10.42 3.68
CA ILE A 63 -2.08 -9.54 2.94
C ILE A 63 -1.33 -8.43 2.22
N ILE A 64 -0.38 -7.76 2.89
CA ILE A 64 0.36 -6.65 2.28
C ILE A 64 1.26 -7.16 1.15
N PHE A 65 1.95 -8.30 1.36
CA PHE A 65 2.75 -8.94 0.33
C PHE A 65 1.89 -9.30 -0.90
N ASP A 66 0.79 -10.02 -0.71
CA ASP A 66 -0.11 -10.42 -1.80
C ASP A 66 -0.68 -9.18 -2.53
N THR A 67 -0.92 -8.08 -1.81
CA THR A 67 -1.36 -6.80 -2.40
C THR A 67 -0.27 -6.17 -3.25
N CYS A 68 0.99 -6.15 -2.80
CA CYS A 68 2.10 -5.68 -3.61
C CYS A 68 2.24 -6.51 -4.89
N GLN A 69 2.15 -7.84 -4.78
CA GLN A 69 2.26 -8.75 -5.93
C GLN A 69 1.13 -8.57 -6.94
N LEU A 70 -0.08 -8.16 -6.50
CA LEU A 70 -1.19 -7.86 -7.40
C LEU A 70 -0.91 -6.67 -8.32
N VAL A 71 -0.09 -5.72 -7.89
CA VAL A 71 0.22 -4.48 -8.61
C VAL A 71 1.68 -4.40 -9.05
N ASP A 72 2.41 -5.50 -9.00
CA ASP A 72 3.79 -5.60 -9.46
C ASP A 72 3.85 -5.79 -10.97
N GLU A 73 4.81 -5.14 -11.62
CA GLU A 73 5.06 -5.19 -13.06
C GLU A 73 3.87 -4.79 -13.96
N VAL A 74 3.00 -3.91 -13.48
CA VAL A 74 1.87 -3.35 -14.26
C VAL A 74 1.96 -1.84 -14.44
N VAL A 75 1.10 -1.29 -15.31
CA VAL A 75 0.85 0.16 -15.38
C VAL A 75 -0.40 0.50 -14.58
N LEU A 76 -0.26 1.36 -13.57
CA LEU A 76 -1.39 1.84 -12.76
C LEU A 76 -2.19 2.89 -13.55
N LEU A 77 -3.47 2.58 -13.79
CA LEU A 77 -4.38 3.47 -14.51
C LEU A 77 -5.40 4.13 -13.57
N PRO A 78 -5.53 5.46 -13.55
CA PRO A 78 -6.51 6.15 -12.71
C PRO A 78 -7.93 6.08 -13.31
N LEU A 79 -8.58 4.91 -13.26
CA LEU A 79 -9.90 4.65 -13.88
C LEU A 79 -11.05 5.53 -13.39
N LYS A 80 -10.88 6.21 -12.25
CA LYS A 80 -11.87 7.17 -11.72
C LYS A 80 -11.62 8.61 -12.15
N SER A 81 -10.53 8.87 -12.89
CA SER A 81 -10.26 10.21 -13.42
C SER A 81 -11.27 10.53 -14.53
N PRO A 82 -11.95 11.69 -14.50
CA PRO A 82 -12.81 12.12 -15.60
C PRO A 82 -12.02 12.46 -16.88
N TYR A 83 -10.70 12.60 -16.76
CA TYR A 83 -9.79 12.99 -17.84
C TYR A 83 -9.05 11.78 -18.45
N LEU A 84 -9.33 10.56 -18.00
CA LEU A 84 -8.80 9.34 -18.62
C LEU A 84 -9.87 8.67 -19.47
N ARG A 85 -9.58 8.47 -20.76
CA ARG A 85 -10.36 7.63 -21.67
C ARG A 85 -9.49 6.48 -22.16
N ILE A 86 -10.02 5.27 -22.08
CA ILE A 86 -9.38 4.04 -22.60
C ILE A 86 -10.18 3.62 -23.84
N GLU A 87 -9.49 3.33 -24.93
CA GLU A 87 -10.05 2.93 -26.23
C GLU A 87 -9.48 1.59 -26.68
#